data_AF-A0AA35RIC9-F1
#
_entry.id   AF-A0AA35RIC9-F1
#
_cell.length_a   1.000
_cell.length_b   1.000
_cell.length_c   1.000
_cell.angle_alpha   90.00
_cell.angle_beta   90.00
_cell.angle_gamma   90.00
#
_symmetry.space_group_name_H-M   'P 1'
#
loop_
_entity.id
_entity.type
_entity.pdbx_description
1 polymer ?
#
loop_
_entity_poly.entity_id
_entity_poly.type
_entity_poly.pdbx_seq_one_letter_code
_entity_poly.pdbx_strand_id
1 'polypeptide(L)'
;AVYFDQLEESGKDLSYTIRFPYEISWFTNYVTEDFTSLFRALEESIIEYYANQTDRAVPEIDLKMKQLPFPPTAFNFFLQVLDLGLGLLVIISFLYTAATITKELVIEKETRIRESMLMMGLRQWVLWASWFIKQLLFMFVWVVAYTILFKYAGVWPRSDGFLIFIFFLLYITSIIAYGFFISVWFSSPRIALFVSFVVFFLSYIPSFFITGFDQQIPYNGKLALALFSNTAFDLRLRVISILEQSQLGLQWDNVSEPLSIDNPLNMGAVFGMLIFDILLYMIIAWYVDAVKPGTYGVPKPLYFPFLPSYWTGRPLECRKRSEDEVVERPPWYDGGAHEEEPRDREAGIKIQNLTKTYTPAIFSLLKGEKLAVDSLNLNMYEGQITALLGHNGAGKTTTISILTGFKDVTN
;
A
#
# COMPACT_ATOMS: atom_id res chain seq x y z
N ALA A 1 -21.34 -17.58 -34.71
CA ALA A 1 -21.97 -17.28 -36.01
C ALA A 1 -21.68 -18.45 -36.93
N VAL A 2 -22.71 -18.94 -37.61
CA VAL A 2 -22.61 -19.96 -38.67
C VAL A 2 -22.24 -19.20 -39.94
N TYR A 3 -21.05 -19.44 -40.48
CA TYR A 3 -20.65 -18.85 -41.75
C TYR A 3 -20.92 -19.86 -42.85
N PHE A 4 -21.71 -19.45 -43.86
CA PHE A 4 -21.92 -20.21 -45.09
C PHE A 4 -20.90 -19.72 -46.11
N ASP A 5 -19.89 -20.54 -46.39
CA ASP A 5 -18.94 -20.23 -47.47
C ASP A 5 -19.49 -20.74 -48.82
N GLN A 6 -19.47 -19.82 -49.79
CA GLN A 6 -19.64 -20.00 -51.24
C GLN A 6 -20.65 -21.08 -51.69
N LEU A 7 -21.82 -20.61 -52.11
CA LEU A 7 -22.71 -21.36 -53.01
C LEU A 7 -22.02 -21.51 -54.37
N GLU A 8 -21.34 -22.63 -54.62
CA GLU A 8 -20.97 -23.02 -55.97
C GLU A 8 -22.19 -23.63 -56.66
N GLU A 9 -22.88 -22.81 -57.45
CA GLU A 9 -24.03 -23.25 -58.25
C GLU A 9 -23.53 -23.84 -59.58
N SER A 10 -22.97 -25.04 -59.53
CA SER A 10 -22.59 -25.80 -60.73
C SER A 10 -23.68 -26.83 -61.03
N GLY A 11 -24.80 -26.40 -61.61
CA GLY A 11 -25.83 -27.27 -62.21
C GLY A 11 -26.35 -28.41 -61.31
N LYS A 12 -27.61 -28.30 -60.84
CA LYS A 12 -28.30 -29.27 -59.96
C LYS A 12 -27.65 -29.57 -58.60
N ASP A 13 -26.38 -29.25 -58.37
CA ASP A 13 -25.71 -29.55 -57.10
C ASP A 13 -25.49 -28.29 -56.28
N LEU A 14 -25.88 -28.33 -55.00
CA LEU A 14 -25.72 -27.24 -54.05
C LEU A 14 -24.73 -27.67 -52.97
N SER A 15 -23.50 -27.14 -52.99
CA SER A 15 -22.52 -27.37 -51.93
C SER A 15 -22.37 -26.12 -51.05
N TYR A 16 -22.42 -26.29 -49.74
CA TYR A 16 -22.14 -25.22 -48.79
C TYR A 16 -21.40 -25.75 -47.57
N THR A 17 -20.45 -24.96 -47.07
CA THR A 17 -19.65 -25.32 -45.89
C THR A 17 -20.09 -24.50 -44.69
N ILE A 18 -20.49 -25.18 -43.62
CA ILE A 18 -20.77 -24.52 -42.34
C ILE A 18 -19.50 -24.50 -41.48
N ARG A 19 -19.14 -23.31 -41.02
CA ARG A 19 -18.02 -23.08 -40.10
C ARG A 19 -18.51 -22.61 -38.72
N PHE A 20 -18.01 -23.22 -37.65
CA PHE A 20 -18.37 -22.91 -36.26
C PHE A 20 -17.15 -22.45 -35.43
N PRO A 21 -17.35 -21.51 -34.47
CA PRO A 21 -16.24 -20.86 -33.79
C PRO A 21 -15.88 -21.38 -32.37
N TYR A 22 -16.28 -22.59 -31.95
CA TYR A 22 -16.02 -23.04 -30.57
C TYR A 22 -15.42 -24.45 -30.47
N GLU A 23 -14.46 -24.60 -29.55
CA GLU A 23 -13.95 -25.89 -29.09
C GLU A 23 -14.66 -26.22 -27.77
N ILE A 24 -15.71 -27.01 -27.85
CA ILE A 24 -16.47 -27.42 -26.69
C ILE A 24 -16.58 -28.94 -26.79
N SER A 25 -15.88 -29.67 -25.92
CA SER A 25 -15.84 -31.15 -25.98
C SER A 25 -17.23 -31.80 -25.88
N TRP A 26 -18.19 -31.15 -25.23
CA TRP A 26 -19.59 -31.58 -25.18
C TRP A 26 -20.42 -31.17 -26.41
N PHE A 27 -20.01 -30.12 -27.14
CA PHE A 27 -20.66 -29.68 -28.38
C PHE A 27 -20.13 -30.45 -29.59
N THR A 28 -18.85 -30.84 -29.58
CA THR A 28 -18.30 -31.77 -30.58
C THR A 28 -19.09 -33.08 -30.59
N ASN A 29 -19.42 -33.65 -29.43
CA ASN A 29 -20.28 -34.85 -29.37
C ASN A 29 -21.71 -34.61 -29.88
N TYR A 30 -22.24 -33.38 -29.72
CA TYR A 30 -23.56 -32.99 -30.22
C TYR A 30 -23.59 -32.84 -31.76
N VAL A 31 -22.49 -32.37 -32.34
CA VAL A 31 -22.33 -32.15 -33.78
C VAL A 31 -21.90 -33.43 -34.52
N THR A 32 -21.24 -34.38 -33.84
CA THR A 32 -20.62 -35.52 -34.53
C THR A 32 -21.58 -36.63 -34.94
N GLU A 33 -22.72 -36.89 -34.27
CA GLU A 33 -23.47 -38.12 -34.62
C GLU A 33 -25.01 -37.97 -34.72
N ASP A 34 -25.73 -37.36 -33.78
CA ASP A 34 -27.20 -37.51 -33.74
C ASP A 34 -28.03 -36.26 -34.09
N PHE A 35 -27.66 -35.07 -33.59
CA PHE A 35 -28.51 -33.89 -33.81
C PHE A 35 -28.31 -33.30 -35.21
N THR A 36 -27.07 -33.28 -35.71
CA THR A 36 -26.78 -32.71 -37.03
C THR A 36 -27.24 -33.62 -38.17
N SER A 37 -27.23 -34.94 -37.98
CA SER A 37 -27.83 -35.88 -38.93
C SER A 37 -29.36 -35.75 -38.97
N LEU A 38 -30.01 -35.61 -37.80
CA LEU A 38 -31.45 -35.32 -37.72
C LEU A 38 -31.80 -33.97 -38.37
N PHE A 39 -31.03 -32.92 -38.09
CA PHE A 39 -31.25 -31.59 -38.65
C PHE A 39 -31.06 -31.59 -40.16
N ARG A 40 -30.03 -32.28 -40.67
CA ARG A 40 -29.82 -32.51 -42.10
C ARG A 40 -31.01 -33.23 -42.73
N ALA A 41 -31.45 -34.35 -42.16
CA ALA A 41 -32.59 -35.11 -42.68
C ALA A 41 -33.88 -34.27 -42.69
N LEU A 42 -34.07 -33.42 -41.67
CA LEU A 42 -35.21 -32.52 -41.59
C LEU A 42 -35.14 -31.41 -42.65
N GLU A 43 -33.99 -30.77 -42.84
CA GLU A 43 -33.81 -29.76 -43.89
C GLU A 43 -33.95 -30.36 -45.30
N GLU A 44 -33.35 -31.53 -45.56
CA GLU A 44 -33.52 -32.26 -46.82
C GLU A 44 -35.01 -32.57 -47.08
N SER A 45 -35.75 -33.04 -46.06
CA SER A 45 -37.20 -33.33 -46.19
C SER A 45 -38.04 -32.09 -46.49
N ILE A 46 -37.69 -30.93 -45.93
CA ILE A 46 -38.38 -29.67 -46.20
C ILE A 46 -38.09 -29.20 -47.63
N ILE A 47 -36.83 -29.30 -48.07
CA ILE A 47 -36.41 -28.93 -49.41
C ILE A 47 -37.10 -29.83 -50.45
N GLU A 48 -37.17 -31.15 -50.21
CA GLU A 48 -37.93 -32.08 -51.04
C GLU A 48 -39.42 -31.71 -51.13
N TYR A 49 -40.05 -31.37 -50.00
CA TYR A 49 -41.45 -30.97 -49.96
C TYR A 49 -41.74 -29.72 -50.82
N TYR A 50 -40.90 -28.68 -50.72
CA TYR A 50 -41.06 -27.46 -51.51
C TYR A 50 -40.66 -27.63 -52.98
N ALA A 51 -39.65 -28.46 -53.28
CA ALA A 51 -39.27 -28.78 -54.66
C ALA A 51 -40.40 -29.51 -55.40
N ASN A 52 -41.07 -30.45 -54.71
CA ASN A 52 -42.20 -31.19 -55.25
C ASN A 52 -43.44 -30.29 -55.50
N GLN A 53 -43.67 -29.27 -54.67
CA GLN A 53 -44.73 -28.27 -54.91
C GLN A 53 -44.44 -27.34 -56.09
N THR A 54 -43.17 -27.14 -56.45
CA THR A 54 -42.74 -26.21 -57.52
C THR A 54 -42.31 -26.92 -58.80
N ASP A 55 -42.50 -28.25 -58.88
CA ASP A 55 -42.15 -29.12 -60.02
C ASP A 55 -40.68 -28.98 -60.46
N ARG A 56 -39.79 -28.70 -59.49
CA ARG A 56 -38.35 -28.53 -59.69
C ARG A 56 -37.61 -29.79 -59.25
N ALA A 57 -36.52 -30.11 -59.95
CA ALA A 57 -35.65 -31.22 -59.56
C ALA A 57 -35.01 -30.94 -58.19
N VAL A 58 -35.04 -31.94 -57.29
CA VAL A 58 -34.36 -31.88 -55.99
C VAL A 58 -32.86 -31.78 -56.24
N PRO A 59 -32.18 -30.75 -55.73
CA PRO A 59 -30.73 -30.63 -55.85
C PRO A 59 -30.02 -31.63 -54.92
N GLU A 60 -28.91 -32.22 -55.37
CA GLU A 60 -28.07 -33.07 -54.52
C GLU A 60 -27.24 -32.16 -53.60
N ILE A 61 -27.42 -32.28 -52.29
CA ILE A 61 -26.77 -31.41 -51.29
C ILE A 61 -25.58 -32.14 -50.66
N ASP A 62 -24.37 -31.74 -51.04
CA ASP A 62 -23.13 -32.22 -50.42
C ASP A 62 -22.74 -31.31 -49.25
N LEU A 63 -23.23 -31.65 -48.06
CA LEU A 63 -22.90 -30.93 -46.81
C LEU A 63 -21.53 -31.35 -46.29
N LYS A 64 -20.56 -30.44 -46.33
CA LYS A 64 -19.24 -30.61 -45.70
C LYS A 64 -19.13 -29.73 -44.47
N MET A 65 -19.04 -30.35 -43.31
CA MET A 65 -18.76 -29.64 -42.06
C MET A 65 -17.26 -29.53 -41.85
N LYS A 66 -16.79 -28.30 -41.61
CA LYS A 66 -15.38 -28.05 -41.32
C LYS A 66 -15.26 -27.11 -40.13
N GLN A 67 -14.53 -27.57 -39.12
CA GLN A 67 -14.19 -26.73 -37.97
C GLN A 67 -13.25 -25.61 -38.43
N LEU A 68 -13.47 -24.39 -37.94
CA LEU A 68 -12.49 -23.33 -38.13
C LEU A 68 -11.18 -23.72 -37.43
N PRO A 69 -10.01 -23.50 -38.04
CA PRO A 69 -8.75 -23.68 -37.34
C PRO A 69 -8.70 -22.72 -36.15
N PHE A 70 -8.69 -23.27 -34.95
CA PHE A 70 -8.44 -22.54 -33.72
C PHE A 70 -6.94 -22.48 -33.48
N PRO A 71 -6.39 -21.34 -32.99
CA PRO A 71 -5.03 -21.34 -32.49
C PRO A 71 -4.93 -22.44 -31.41
N PRO A 72 -3.84 -23.22 -31.37
CA PRO A 72 -3.67 -24.26 -30.36
C PRO A 72 -3.55 -23.60 -28.98
N THR A 73 -4.67 -23.38 -28.31
CA THR A 73 -4.71 -22.95 -26.92
C THR A 73 -4.23 -24.12 -26.08
N ALA A 74 -3.00 -24.05 -25.59
CA ALA A 74 -2.53 -24.96 -24.55
C ALA A 74 -3.34 -24.67 -23.27
N PHE A 75 -4.49 -25.33 -23.12
CA PHE A 75 -5.32 -25.28 -21.92
C PHE A 75 -4.55 -25.88 -20.73
N ASN A 76 -3.77 -25.05 -20.06
CA ASN A 76 -3.13 -25.43 -18.81
C ASN A 76 -4.12 -25.20 -17.66
N PHE A 77 -4.89 -26.24 -17.34
CA PHE A 77 -5.80 -26.24 -16.18
C PHE A 77 -5.12 -25.74 -14.89
N PHE A 78 -3.84 -26.08 -14.72
CA PHE A 78 -3.00 -25.59 -13.63
C PHE A 78 -2.89 -24.06 -13.59
N LEU A 79 -2.66 -23.39 -14.72
CA LEU A 79 -2.55 -21.93 -14.78
C LEU A 79 -3.90 -21.24 -14.53
N GLN A 80 -5.02 -21.86 -14.92
CA GLN A 80 -6.36 -21.34 -14.59
C GLN A 80 -6.69 -21.44 -13.10
N VAL A 81 -6.37 -22.57 -12.46
CA VAL A 81 -6.55 -22.72 -11.01
C VAL A 81 -5.63 -21.78 -10.24
N LEU A 82 -4.40 -21.61 -10.73
CA LEU A 82 -3.47 -20.61 -10.21
C LEU A 82 -4.00 -19.19 -10.37
N ASP A 83 -4.62 -18.83 -11.49
CA ASP A 83 -5.18 -17.49 -11.72
C ASP A 83 -6.24 -17.10 -10.68
N LEU A 84 -7.05 -18.06 -10.23
CA LEU A 84 -8.08 -17.83 -9.21
C LEU A 84 -7.53 -17.78 -7.77
N GLY A 85 -6.40 -18.45 -7.49
CA GLY A 85 -5.93 -18.71 -6.12
C GLY A 85 -4.57 -18.13 -5.74
N LEU A 86 -3.71 -17.80 -6.70
CA LEU A 86 -2.33 -17.39 -6.46
C LEU A 86 -2.24 -16.11 -5.62
N GLY A 87 -3.03 -15.09 -5.96
CA GLY A 87 -3.00 -13.84 -5.22
C GLY A 87 -3.39 -14.01 -3.77
N LEU A 88 -4.46 -14.79 -3.51
CA LEU A 88 -4.86 -15.17 -2.15
C LEU A 88 -3.74 -15.86 -1.38
N LEU A 89 -3.10 -16.87 -1.97
CA LEU A 89 -2.04 -17.65 -1.31
C LEU A 89 -0.84 -16.77 -0.95
N VAL A 90 -0.41 -15.91 -1.88
CA VAL A 90 0.72 -15.01 -1.64
C VAL A 90 0.36 -13.98 -0.57
N ILE A 91 -0.83 -13.38 -0.63
CA ILE A 91 -1.28 -12.40 0.38
C ILE A 91 -1.40 -13.04 1.77
N ILE A 92 -1.92 -14.28 1.87
CA ILE A 92 -1.97 -15.03 3.12
C ILE A 92 -0.55 -15.27 3.66
N SER A 93 0.41 -15.59 2.80
CA SER A 93 1.80 -15.79 3.25
C SER A 93 2.45 -14.52 3.81
N PHE A 94 2.15 -13.36 3.21
CA PHE A 94 2.65 -12.05 3.68
C PHE A 94 1.82 -11.42 4.79
N LEU A 95 0.66 -11.99 5.13
CA LEU A 95 -0.23 -11.50 6.17
C LEU A 95 0.49 -11.42 7.53
N TYR A 96 1.21 -12.48 7.92
CA TYR A 96 2.00 -12.53 9.16
C TYR A 96 3.13 -11.49 9.15
N THR A 97 3.80 -11.35 8.01
CA THR A 97 4.87 -10.40 7.78
C THR A 97 4.40 -8.97 8.00
N ALA A 98 3.31 -8.56 7.33
CA ALA A 98 2.78 -7.20 7.43
C ALA A 98 2.41 -6.82 8.86
N ALA A 99 1.75 -7.73 9.60
CA ALA A 99 1.35 -7.49 10.98
C ALA A 99 2.55 -7.43 11.94
N THR A 100 3.59 -8.23 11.70
CA THR A 100 4.79 -8.25 12.54
C THR A 100 5.62 -6.98 12.36
N ILE A 101 5.77 -6.48 11.14
CA ILE A 101 6.44 -5.19 10.87
C ILE A 101 5.74 -4.06 11.63
N THR A 102 4.41 -3.98 11.53
CA THR A 102 3.62 -2.97 12.27
C THR A 102 3.82 -3.12 13.77
N LYS A 103 3.78 -4.35 14.30
CA LYS A 103 3.97 -4.61 15.72
C LYS A 103 5.34 -4.15 16.22
N GLU A 104 6.41 -4.47 15.52
CA GLU A 104 7.77 -4.08 15.91
C GLU A 104 7.95 -2.57 15.96
N LEU A 105 7.41 -1.85 14.97
CA LEU A 105 7.42 -0.38 14.95
C LEU A 105 6.65 0.21 16.15
N VAL A 106 5.54 -0.41 16.56
CA VAL A 106 4.77 0.05 17.71
C VAL A 106 5.42 -0.37 19.04
N ILE A 107 6.14 -1.50 19.11
CA ILE A 107 6.93 -1.88 20.29
C ILE A 107 8.02 -0.85 20.56
N GLU A 108 8.70 -0.37 19.52
CA GLU A 108 9.71 0.67 19.68
C GLU A 108 9.10 1.98 20.21
N LYS A 109 7.89 2.34 19.74
CA LYS A 109 7.14 3.48 20.27
C LYS A 109 6.72 3.28 21.73
N GLU A 110 6.26 2.09 22.10
CA GLU A 110 5.83 1.77 23.46
C GLU A 110 7.01 1.78 24.45
N THR A 111 8.15 1.21 24.05
CA THR A 111 9.38 1.17 24.85
C THR A 111 10.12 2.50 24.92
N ARG A 112 9.73 3.47 24.08
CA ARG A 112 10.31 4.84 24.01
C ARG A 112 11.80 4.88 23.69
N ILE A 113 12.32 3.79 23.12
CA ILE A 113 13.72 3.72 22.66
C ILE A 113 13.96 4.79 21.59
N ARG A 114 12.97 4.99 20.71
CA ARG A 114 12.97 6.05 19.70
C ARG A 114 13.23 7.44 20.29
N GLU A 115 12.54 7.78 21.38
CA GLU A 115 12.69 9.07 22.05
C GLU A 115 14.06 9.19 22.73
N SER A 116 14.55 8.11 23.32
CA SER A 116 15.89 8.04 23.89
C SER A 116 16.98 8.31 22.84
N MET A 117 16.83 7.76 21.63
CA MET A 117 17.77 8.01 20.53
C MET A 117 17.70 9.46 20.03
N LEU A 118 16.51 10.07 19.99
CA LEU A 118 16.38 11.49 19.66
C LEU A 118 17.08 12.39 20.69
N MET A 119 17.03 12.04 21.98
CA MET A 119 17.77 12.76 23.03
C MET A 119 19.30 12.67 22.88
N MET A 120 19.80 11.58 22.29
CA MET A 120 21.24 11.43 21.97
C MET A 120 21.67 12.27 20.75
N GLY A 121 20.75 13.00 20.11
CA GLY A 121 21.03 13.87 18.96
C GLY A 121 20.85 13.20 17.60
N LEU A 122 20.24 12.00 17.53
CA LEU A 122 19.92 11.38 16.25
C LEU A 122 18.79 12.13 15.54
N ARG A 123 18.91 12.26 14.21
CA ARG A 123 17.86 12.87 13.37
C ARG A 123 16.73 11.87 13.13
N GLN A 124 15.49 12.37 13.12
CA GLN A 124 14.29 11.54 12.93
C GLN A 124 14.32 10.73 11.62
N TRP A 125 14.73 11.31 10.49
CA TRP A 125 14.76 10.61 9.20
C TRP A 125 15.69 9.38 9.20
N VAL A 126 16.75 9.39 10.03
CA VAL A 126 17.69 8.27 10.14
C VAL A 126 16.99 7.05 10.74
N LEU A 127 16.11 7.26 11.71
CA LEU A 127 15.34 6.19 12.35
C LEU A 127 14.35 5.54 11.37
N TRP A 128 13.71 6.35 10.52
CA TRP A 128 12.83 5.84 9.47
C TRP A 128 13.61 5.04 8.43
N ALA A 129 14.74 5.59 7.96
CA ALA A 129 15.60 4.94 7.00
C ALA A 129 16.20 3.64 7.55
N SER A 130 16.63 3.60 8.81
CA SER A 130 17.21 2.40 9.42
C SER A 130 16.21 1.26 9.50
N TRP A 131 14.96 1.55 9.89
CA TRP A 131 13.90 0.55 9.90
C TRP A 131 13.56 0.05 8.51
N PHE A 132 13.41 0.97 7.56
CA PHE A 132 13.10 0.62 6.18
C PHE A 132 14.20 -0.27 5.57
N ILE A 133 15.47 0.11 5.72
CA ILE A 133 16.62 -0.65 5.21
C ILE A 133 16.74 -2.01 5.90
N LYS A 134 16.57 -2.08 7.23
CA LYS A 134 16.59 -3.35 7.99
C LYS A 134 15.53 -4.31 7.44
N GLN A 135 14.29 -3.84 7.28
CA GLN A 135 13.19 -4.69 6.81
C GLN A 135 13.35 -5.06 5.34
N LEU A 136 13.81 -4.14 4.50
CA LEU A 136 14.08 -4.40 3.09
C LEU A 136 15.17 -5.46 2.92
N LEU A 137 16.27 -5.38 3.68
CA LEU A 137 17.36 -6.35 3.62
C LEU A 137 16.91 -7.74 4.07
N PHE A 138 16.15 -7.81 5.17
CA PHE A 138 15.58 -9.07 5.66
C PHE A 138 14.64 -9.71 4.61
N MET A 139 13.82 -8.91 3.94
CA MET A 139 12.87 -9.40 2.94
C MET A 139 13.47 -9.62 1.55
N PHE A 140 14.62 -9.02 1.25
CA PHE A 140 15.29 -9.13 -0.04
C PHE A 140 15.62 -10.58 -0.40
N VAL A 141 16.05 -11.37 0.60
CA VAL A 141 16.32 -12.81 0.43
C VAL A 141 15.07 -13.55 -0.06
N TRP A 142 13.90 -13.20 0.48
CA TRP A 142 12.63 -13.78 0.07
C TRP A 142 12.21 -13.33 -1.33
N VAL A 143 12.43 -12.07 -1.71
CA VAL A 143 12.18 -11.60 -3.10
C VAL A 143 12.95 -12.47 -4.10
N VAL A 144 14.25 -12.65 -3.86
CA VAL A 144 15.10 -13.46 -4.75
C VAL A 144 14.59 -14.91 -4.79
N ALA A 145 14.27 -15.50 -3.63
CA ALA A 145 13.73 -16.85 -3.57
C ALA A 145 12.40 -17.00 -4.35
N TYR A 146 11.46 -16.06 -4.21
CA TYR A 146 10.21 -16.05 -4.96
C TYR A 146 10.46 -15.93 -6.47
N THR A 147 11.37 -15.06 -6.90
CA THR A 147 11.64 -14.91 -8.34
C THR A 147 12.22 -16.16 -8.97
N ILE A 148 13.12 -16.85 -8.26
CA ILE A 148 13.67 -18.13 -8.70
C ILE A 148 12.55 -19.17 -8.77
N LEU A 149 11.70 -19.25 -7.74
CA LEU A 149 10.58 -20.18 -7.70
C LEU A 149 9.62 -19.94 -8.88
N PHE A 150 9.14 -18.72 -9.10
CA PHE A 150 8.15 -18.44 -10.14
C PHE A 150 8.73 -18.57 -11.57
N LYS A 151 10.00 -18.21 -11.78
CA LYS A 151 10.67 -18.31 -13.08
C LYS A 151 11.08 -19.74 -13.44
N TYR A 152 11.70 -20.47 -12.50
CA TYR A 152 12.30 -21.78 -12.78
C TYR A 152 11.42 -22.96 -12.38
N ALA A 153 10.43 -22.81 -11.49
CA ALA A 153 9.47 -23.87 -11.19
C ALA A 153 8.38 -24.04 -12.27
N GLY A 154 8.50 -23.34 -13.40
CA GLY A 154 7.60 -23.47 -14.54
C GLY A 154 6.24 -22.78 -14.39
N VAL A 155 6.11 -21.82 -13.45
CA VAL A 155 4.87 -21.05 -13.29
C VAL A 155 4.78 -19.95 -14.36
N TRP A 156 5.81 -19.13 -14.51
CA TRP A 156 5.90 -18.12 -15.58
C TRP A 156 7.21 -18.26 -16.37
N PRO A 157 7.35 -19.34 -17.17
CA PRO A 157 8.60 -19.63 -17.86
C PRO A 157 8.97 -18.61 -18.95
N ARG A 158 7.99 -17.98 -19.63
CA ARG A 158 8.28 -17.03 -20.72
C ARG A 158 8.52 -15.61 -20.25
N SER A 159 7.83 -15.20 -19.20
CA SER A 159 7.95 -13.86 -18.63
C SER A 159 9.39 -13.54 -18.20
N ASP A 160 9.85 -12.32 -18.43
CA ASP A 160 11.20 -11.89 -18.07
C ASP A 160 11.44 -11.97 -16.56
N GLY A 161 12.55 -12.60 -16.16
CA GLY A 161 12.84 -12.86 -14.75
C GLY A 161 13.11 -11.59 -13.95
N PHE A 162 13.66 -10.56 -14.58
CA PHE A 162 13.97 -9.30 -13.92
C PHE A 162 12.71 -8.45 -13.70
N LEU A 163 11.75 -8.48 -14.63
CA LEU A 163 10.42 -7.89 -14.42
C LEU A 163 9.66 -8.54 -13.26
N ILE A 164 9.72 -9.87 -13.14
CA ILE A 164 9.16 -10.59 -11.98
C ILE A 164 9.86 -10.17 -10.68
N PHE A 165 11.18 -9.95 -10.73
CA PHE A 165 11.94 -9.45 -9.58
C PHE A 165 11.53 -8.03 -9.16
N ILE A 166 11.41 -7.09 -10.10
CA ILE A 166 10.90 -5.74 -9.81
C ILE A 166 9.49 -5.81 -9.21
N PHE A 167 8.64 -6.70 -9.74
CA PHE A 167 7.29 -6.89 -9.24
C PHE A 167 7.23 -7.28 -7.76
N PHE A 168 7.95 -8.33 -7.35
CA PHE A 168 7.99 -8.72 -5.94
C PHE A 168 8.72 -7.70 -5.06
N LEU A 169 9.79 -7.06 -5.56
CA LEU A 169 10.52 -6.03 -4.82
C LEU A 169 9.63 -4.84 -4.49
N LEU A 170 8.87 -4.36 -5.48
CA LEU A 170 7.90 -3.28 -5.29
C LEU A 170 6.83 -3.70 -4.28
N TYR A 171 6.29 -4.92 -4.39
CA TYR A 171 5.26 -5.39 -3.46
C TYR A 171 5.74 -5.43 -2.00
N ILE A 172 6.93 -5.97 -1.74
CA ILE A 172 7.51 -5.97 -0.40
C ILE A 172 7.75 -4.54 0.10
N THR A 173 8.25 -3.65 -0.76
CA THR A 173 8.44 -2.24 -0.41
C THR A 173 7.12 -1.58 -0.02
N SER A 174 6.02 -1.92 -0.70
CA SER A 174 4.68 -1.47 -0.37
C SER A 174 4.17 -2.03 0.96
N ILE A 175 4.43 -3.30 1.28
CA ILE A 175 4.10 -3.91 2.59
C ILE A 175 4.84 -3.19 3.73
N ILE A 176 6.12 -2.87 3.54
CA ILE A 176 6.90 -2.11 4.52
C ILE A 176 6.31 -0.72 4.72
N ALA A 177 6.00 0.00 3.63
CA ALA A 177 5.37 1.32 3.69
C ALA A 177 3.99 1.28 4.37
N TYR A 178 3.19 0.25 4.09
CA TYR A 178 1.92 -0.02 4.77
C TYR A 178 2.10 -0.22 6.29
N GLY A 179 3.14 -0.97 6.70
CA GLY A 179 3.46 -1.16 8.11
C GLY A 179 3.79 0.16 8.82
N PHE A 180 4.58 1.03 8.16
CA PHE A 180 4.81 2.39 8.66
C PHE A 180 3.52 3.18 8.78
N PHE A 181 2.67 3.18 7.74
CA PHE A 181 1.38 3.87 7.74
C PHE A 181 0.49 3.46 8.91
N ILE A 182 0.28 2.16 9.13
CA ILE A 182 -0.55 1.67 10.25
C ILE A 182 0.08 1.98 11.61
N SER A 183 1.41 1.87 11.74
CA SER A 183 2.11 2.07 13.02
C SER A 183 1.90 3.46 13.65
N VAL A 184 1.55 4.48 12.86
CA VAL A 184 1.36 5.84 13.38
C VAL A 184 0.05 6.02 14.13
N TRP A 185 -0.96 5.22 13.84
CA TRP A 185 -2.29 5.34 14.45
C TRP A 185 -2.37 4.70 15.83
N PHE A 186 -1.44 3.79 16.16
CA PHE A 186 -1.51 2.95 17.36
C PHE A 186 -0.34 3.18 18.31
N SER A 187 -0.64 3.21 19.61
CA SER A 187 0.36 3.26 20.68
C SER A 187 0.57 1.92 21.38
N SER A 188 -0.33 0.94 21.18
CA SER A 188 -0.22 -0.40 21.76
C SER A 188 0.06 -1.45 20.67
N PRO A 189 1.10 -2.29 20.80
CA PRO A 189 1.48 -3.23 19.76
C PRO A 189 0.47 -4.35 19.52
N ARG A 190 -0.25 -4.76 20.58
CA ARG A 190 -1.24 -5.86 20.49
C ARG A 190 -2.43 -5.46 19.63
N ILE A 191 -2.93 -4.25 19.83
CA ILE A 191 -4.03 -3.69 19.03
C ILE A 191 -3.54 -3.41 17.61
N ALA A 192 -2.34 -2.85 17.46
CA ALA A 192 -1.76 -2.57 16.15
C ALA A 192 -1.61 -3.83 15.29
N LEU A 193 -1.13 -4.94 15.87
CA LEU A 193 -1.02 -6.22 15.19
C LEU A 193 -2.40 -6.72 14.70
N PHE A 194 -3.40 -6.72 15.57
CA PHE A 194 -4.74 -7.20 15.20
C PHE A 194 -5.39 -6.34 14.12
N VAL A 195 -5.32 -5.01 14.27
CA VAL A 195 -5.88 -4.10 13.26
C VAL A 195 -5.12 -4.18 11.94
N SER A 196 -3.79 -4.32 11.98
CA SER A 196 -2.98 -4.53 10.77
C SER A 196 -3.40 -5.80 10.05
N PHE A 197 -3.63 -6.91 10.76
CA PHE A 197 -4.14 -8.14 10.15
C PHE A 197 -5.48 -7.92 9.44
N VAL A 198 -6.44 -7.30 10.13
CA VAL A 198 -7.79 -7.06 9.59
C VAL A 198 -7.74 -6.13 8.38
N VAL A 199 -7.04 -5.00 8.47
CA VAL A 199 -6.96 -4.01 7.38
C VAL A 199 -6.21 -4.58 6.18
N PHE A 200 -5.14 -5.35 6.40
CA PHE A 200 -4.40 -6.00 5.32
C PHE A 200 -5.30 -6.99 4.56
N PHE A 201 -6.08 -7.81 5.27
CA PHE A 201 -7.04 -8.70 4.63
C PHE A 201 -8.18 -7.94 3.93
N LEU A 202 -8.70 -6.89 4.55
CA LEU A 202 -9.78 -6.06 3.98
C LEU A 202 -9.35 -5.39 2.67
N SER A 203 -8.08 -5.00 2.55
CA SER A 203 -7.52 -4.38 1.35
C SER A 203 -7.43 -5.32 0.15
N TYR A 204 -7.65 -6.63 0.34
CA TYR A 204 -7.73 -7.62 -0.74
C TYR A 204 -9.15 -7.76 -1.30
N ILE A 205 -10.19 -7.54 -0.48
CA ILE A 205 -11.59 -7.71 -0.87
C ILE A 205 -11.97 -7.04 -2.21
N PRO A 206 -11.51 -5.81 -2.52
CA PRO A 206 -11.84 -5.18 -3.80
C PRO A 206 -11.42 -5.98 -5.04
N SER A 207 -10.39 -6.84 -4.95
CA SER A 207 -9.92 -7.63 -6.09
C SER A 207 -10.94 -8.69 -6.53
N PHE A 208 -11.70 -9.28 -5.59
CA PHE A 208 -12.81 -10.19 -5.90
C PHE A 208 -13.90 -9.49 -6.71
N PHE A 209 -14.21 -8.22 -6.39
CA PHE A 209 -15.21 -7.45 -7.12
C PHE A 209 -14.73 -7.14 -8.54
N ILE A 210 -13.44 -6.81 -8.72
CA ILE A 210 -12.90 -6.56 -10.07
C ILE A 210 -12.96 -7.84 -10.91
N THR A 211 -12.68 -9.00 -10.31
CA THR A 211 -12.75 -10.28 -11.02
C THR A 211 -14.18 -10.69 -11.37
N GLY A 212 -15.14 -10.49 -10.46
CA GLY A 212 -16.55 -10.83 -10.70
C GLY A 212 -17.28 -9.89 -11.66
N PHE A 213 -16.92 -8.61 -11.71
CA PHE A 213 -17.63 -7.57 -12.46
C PHE A 213 -16.74 -6.85 -13.49
N ASP A 214 -15.76 -7.56 -14.06
CA ASP A 214 -14.70 -6.98 -14.90
C ASP A 214 -15.24 -6.16 -16.09
N GLN A 215 -16.35 -6.57 -16.70
CA GLN A 215 -16.99 -5.87 -17.83
C GLN A 215 -17.79 -4.63 -17.44
N GLN A 216 -18.20 -4.51 -16.16
CA GLN A 216 -19.04 -3.40 -15.70
C GLN A 216 -18.23 -2.26 -15.09
N ILE A 217 -17.00 -2.55 -14.63
CA ILE A 217 -16.16 -1.55 -13.95
C ILE A 217 -15.34 -0.77 -14.99
N PRO A 218 -15.46 0.56 -15.06
CA PRO A 218 -14.66 1.36 -15.98
C PRO A 218 -13.18 1.35 -15.61
N TYR A 219 -12.31 1.64 -16.58
CA TYR A 219 -10.85 1.66 -16.41
C TYR A 219 -10.38 2.46 -15.17
N ASN A 220 -10.88 3.69 -15.01
CA ASN A 220 -10.54 4.53 -13.86
C ASN A 220 -11.02 3.93 -12.52
N GLY A 221 -12.11 3.16 -12.54
CA GLY A 221 -12.59 2.43 -11.37
C GLY A 221 -11.63 1.31 -10.98
N LYS A 222 -11.13 0.54 -11.96
CA LYS A 222 -10.11 -0.50 -11.72
C LYS A 222 -8.83 0.10 -11.15
N LEU A 223 -8.39 1.24 -11.70
CA LEU A 223 -7.24 1.98 -11.22
C LEU A 223 -7.42 2.54 -9.80
N ALA A 224 -8.60 3.08 -9.47
CA ALA A 224 -8.88 3.60 -8.14
C ALA A 224 -8.90 2.50 -7.07
N LEU A 225 -9.45 1.33 -7.39
CA LEU A 225 -9.42 0.16 -6.50
C LEU A 225 -8.00 -0.41 -6.36
N ALA A 226 -7.14 -0.21 -7.36
CA ALA A 226 -5.71 -0.52 -7.30
C ALA A 226 -4.89 0.44 -6.43
N LEU A 227 -5.51 1.40 -5.73
CA LEU A 227 -4.85 2.18 -4.66
C LEU A 227 -4.67 1.37 -3.37
N PHE A 228 -5.36 0.23 -3.26
CA PHE A 228 -5.06 -0.77 -2.24
C PHE A 228 -3.96 -1.69 -2.77
N SER A 229 -2.78 -1.62 -2.16
CA SER A 229 -1.59 -2.38 -2.59
C SER A 229 -1.85 -3.88 -2.81
N ASN A 230 -2.65 -4.53 -1.97
CA ASN A 230 -3.03 -5.94 -2.12
C ASN A 230 -3.94 -6.18 -3.33
N THR A 231 -4.90 -5.29 -3.60
CA THR A 231 -5.73 -5.36 -4.82
C THR A 231 -4.88 -5.16 -6.07
N ALA A 232 -3.96 -4.17 -6.05
CA ALA A 232 -3.07 -3.93 -7.18
C ALA A 232 -2.12 -5.11 -7.45
N PHE A 233 -1.65 -5.77 -6.38
CA PHE A 233 -0.80 -6.96 -6.48
C PHE A 233 -1.54 -8.11 -7.17
N ASP A 234 -2.77 -8.41 -6.73
CA ASP A 234 -3.63 -9.43 -7.33
C ASP A 234 -3.92 -9.17 -8.82
N LEU A 235 -4.27 -7.92 -9.17
CA LEU A 235 -4.50 -7.53 -10.57
C LEU A 235 -3.27 -7.80 -11.44
N ARG A 236 -2.05 -7.53 -10.94
CA ARG A 236 -0.81 -7.80 -11.67
C ARG A 236 -0.55 -9.27 -11.87
N LEU A 237 -0.77 -10.09 -10.84
CA LEU A 237 -0.65 -11.54 -10.97
C LEU A 237 -1.56 -12.07 -12.07
N ARG A 238 -2.80 -11.57 -12.12
CA ARG A 238 -3.76 -11.94 -13.16
C ARG A 238 -3.31 -11.51 -14.55
N VAL A 239 -2.81 -10.28 -14.71
CA VAL A 239 -2.28 -9.80 -15.99
C VAL A 239 -1.11 -10.67 -16.48
N ILE A 240 -0.16 -10.99 -15.59
CA ILE A 240 0.98 -11.87 -15.91
C ILE A 240 0.47 -13.25 -16.33
N SER A 241 -0.48 -13.82 -15.59
CA SER A 241 -1.07 -15.13 -15.91
C SER A 241 -1.76 -15.14 -17.27
N ILE A 242 -2.52 -14.10 -17.61
CA ILE A 242 -3.18 -13.98 -18.92
C ILE A 242 -2.12 -13.90 -20.04
N LEU A 243 -1.08 -13.08 -19.88
CA LEU A 243 0.00 -12.96 -20.89
C LEU A 243 0.77 -14.27 -21.09
N GLU A 244 0.97 -15.04 -20.02
CA GLU A 244 1.63 -16.34 -20.08
C GLU A 244 0.73 -17.39 -20.76
N GLN A 245 -0.59 -17.36 -20.51
CA GLN A 245 -1.58 -18.19 -21.21
C GLN A 245 -1.63 -17.86 -22.71
N SER A 246 -1.58 -16.58 -23.07
CA SER A 246 -1.49 -16.09 -24.46
C SER A 246 -0.15 -16.36 -25.14
N GLN A 247 0.77 -17.08 -24.50
CA GLN A 247 2.08 -17.48 -25.04
C GLN A 247 3.10 -16.34 -25.27
N LEU A 248 2.76 -15.09 -24.96
CA LEU A 248 3.63 -13.91 -25.09
C LEU A 248 4.56 -13.76 -23.88
N GLY A 249 4.02 -14.01 -22.68
CA GLY A 249 4.69 -13.70 -21.41
C GLY A 249 4.84 -12.20 -21.17
N LEU A 250 5.21 -11.82 -19.94
CA LEU A 250 5.54 -10.44 -19.60
C LEU A 250 6.95 -10.10 -20.13
N GLN A 251 7.02 -9.26 -21.16
CA GLN A 251 8.26 -8.73 -21.72
C GLN A 251 8.26 -7.21 -21.63
N TRP A 252 9.45 -6.59 -21.72
CA TRP A 252 9.62 -5.13 -21.64
C TRP A 252 8.79 -4.36 -22.68
N ASP A 253 8.69 -4.91 -23.87
CA ASP A 253 7.96 -4.27 -24.99
C ASP A 253 6.45 -4.20 -24.70
N ASN A 254 5.91 -5.22 -24.02
CA ASN A 254 4.48 -5.36 -23.76
C ASN A 254 4.03 -4.69 -22.44
N VAL A 255 4.93 -4.08 -21.66
CA VAL A 255 4.58 -3.50 -20.35
C VAL A 255 3.61 -2.32 -20.47
N SER A 256 3.80 -1.50 -21.51
CA SER A 256 2.96 -0.33 -21.77
C SER A 256 1.78 -0.60 -22.68
N GLU A 257 1.72 -1.78 -23.30
CA GLU A 257 0.64 -2.14 -24.23
C GLU A 257 -0.62 -2.59 -23.48
N PRO A 258 -1.82 -2.25 -24.00
CA PRO A 258 -3.07 -2.73 -23.45
C PRO A 258 -3.28 -4.22 -23.72
N LEU A 259 -3.77 -4.96 -22.72
CA LEU A 259 -4.05 -6.39 -22.82
C LEU A 259 -5.06 -6.75 -23.91
N SER A 260 -6.11 -5.93 -24.07
CA SER A 260 -7.11 -6.11 -25.12
C SER A 260 -7.90 -4.82 -25.36
N ILE A 261 -8.62 -4.75 -26.49
CA ILE A 261 -9.49 -3.63 -26.84
C ILE A 261 -10.58 -3.42 -25.77
N ASP A 262 -11.05 -4.51 -25.15
CA ASP A 262 -12.08 -4.49 -24.11
C ASP A 262 -11.53 -4.18 -22.70
N ASN A 263 -10.22 -4.38 -22.47
CA ASN A 263 -9.55 -4.14 -21.20
C ASN A 263 -8.26 -3.33 -21.41
N PRO A 264 -8.33 -1.97 -21.35
CA PRO A 264 -7.17 -1.09 -21.54
C PRO A 264 -6.24 -1.06 -20.30
N LEU A 265 -6.23 -2.12 -19.49
CA LEU A 265 -5.38 -2.21 -18.31
C LEU A 265 -3.95 -2.52 -18.76
N ASN A 266 -3.08 -1.53 -18.64
CA ASN A 266 -1.65 -1.70 -18.97
C ASN A 266 -0.90 -2.13 -17.72
N MET A 267 0.04 -3.07 -17.85
CA MET A 267 0.86 -3.53 -16.73
C MET A 267 1.65 -2.36 -16.10
N GLY A 268 2.16 -1.45 -16.93
CA GLY A 268 2.87 -0.24 -16.51
C GLY A 268 2.03 0.69 -15.64
N ALA A 269 0.73 0.84 -15.94
CA ALA A 269 -0.17 1.67 -15.12
C ALA A 269 -0.33 1.09 -13.71
N VAL A 270 -0.41 -0.24 -13.60
CA VAL A 270 -0.53 -0.90 -12.29
C VAL A 270 0.79 -0.84 -11.52
N PHE A 271 1.95 -0.96 -12.18
CA PHE A 271 3.26 -0.69 -11.56
C PHE A 271 3.35 0.75 -11.03
N GLY A 272 2.91 1.73 -11.82
CA GLY A 272 2.84 3.13 -11.42
C GLY A 272 1.98 3.34 -10.17
N MET A 273 0.82 2.67 -10.08
CA MET A 273 -0.06 2.76 -8.91
C MET A 273 0.57 2.21 -7.63
N LEU A 274 1.32 1.12 -7.67
CA LEU A 274 1.98 0.63 -6.45
C LEU A 274 3.12 1.57 -6.01
N ILE A 275 3.89 2.11 -6.96
CA ILE A 275 4.89 3.14 -6.62
C ILE A 275 4.20 4.34 -5.98
N PHE A 276 3.05 4.76 -6.50
CA PHE A 276 2.25 5.80 -5.91
C PHE A 276 1.78 5.44 -4.49
N ASP A 277 1.31 4.22 -4.24
CA ASP A 277 0.92 3.75 -2.90
C ASP A 277 2.08 3.79 -1.90
N ILE A 278 3.29 3.38 -2.32
CA ILE A 278 4.50 3.46 -1.47
C ILE A 278 4.72 4.90 -1.02
N LEU A 279 4.70 5.84 -1.97
CA LEU A 279 4.90 7.26 -1.67
C LEU A 279 3.77 7.79 -0.79
N LEU A 280 2.52 7.45 -1.10
CA LEU A 280 1.35 7.88 -0.35
C LEU A 280 1.41 7.41 1.11
N TYR A 281 1.68 6.11 1.35
CA TYR A 281 1.79 5.56 2.69
C TYR A 281 2.95 6.19 3.48
N MET A 282 4.10 6.40 2.85
CA MET A 282 5.25 7.03 3.51
C MET A 282 5.01 8.51 3.83
N ILE A 283 4.37 9.26 2.93
CA ILE A 283 4.03 10.68 3.16
C ILE A 283 2.99 10.80 4.28
N ILE A 284 1.95 9.96 4.28
CA ILE A 284 0.95 9.98 5.34
C ILE A 284 1.57 9.59 6.68
N ALA A 285 2.42 8.55 6.69
CA ALA A 285 3.13 8.14 7.89
C ALA A 285 4.00 9.27 8.46
N TRP A 286 4.78 9.95 7.60
CA TRP A 286 5.59 11.11 7.99
C TRP A 286 4.74 12.27 8.53
N TYR A 287 3.63 12.59 7.86
CA TYR A 287 2.74 13.68 8.24
C TYR A 287 2.07 13.43 9.59
N VAL A 288 1.44 12.25 9.76
CA VAL A 288 0.71 11.93 10.99
C VAL A 288 1.67 11.81 12.18
N ASP A 289 2.89 11.31 11.99
CA ASP A 289 3.89 11.19 13.05
C ASP A 289 4.41 12.56 13.51
N ALA A 290 4.49 13.54 12.60
CA ALA A 290 4.85 14.92 12.92
C ALA A 290 3.72 15.69 13.64
N VAL A 291 2.47 15.46 13.25
CA VAL A 291 1.29 16.12 13.86
C VAL A 291 0.94 15.49 15.20
N LYS A 292 1.05 14.16 15.32
CA LYS A 292 0.69 13.37 16.50
C LYS A 292 1.86 12.46 16.92
N PRO A 293 2.93 13.03 17.51
CA PRO A 293 4.10 12.25 17.93
C PRO A 293 3.82 11.23 19.05
N GLY A 294 2.67 11.32 19.72
CA GLY A 294 2.26 10.37 20.75
C GLY A 294 2.14 11.02 22.13
N THR A 295 2.59 10.31 23.17
CA THR A 295 2.50 10.77 24.58
C THR A 295 3.62 11.72 24.98
N TYR A 296 4.73 11.71 24.25
CA TYR A 296 5.88 12.58 24.43
C TYR A 296 6.34 13.08 23.06
N GLY A 297 6.83 14.31 23.01
CA GLY A 297 7.11 15.01 21.77
C GLY A 297 6.12 16.14 21.51
N VAL A 298 6.63 17.17 20.86
CA VAL A 298 5.89 18.40 20.58
C VAL A 298 5.09 18.21 19.30
N PRO A 299 3.74 18.25 19.33
CA PRO A 299 2.93 18.17 18.13
C PRO A 299 3.19 19.40 17.25
N LYS A 300 3.54 19.17 15.98
CA LYS A 300 3.69 20.26 15.01
C LYS A 300 2.30 20.70 14.53
N PRO A 301 2.10 21.98 14.19
CA PRO A 301 0.83 22.45 13.64
C PRO A 301 0.50 21.73 12.32
N LEU A 302 -0.79 21.58 11.99
CA LEU A 302 -1.24 20.87 10.78
C LEU A 302 -0.63 21.42 9.49
N TYR A 303 -0.37 22.72 9.45
CA TYR A 303 0.22 23.42 8.31
C TYR A 303 1.76 23.40 8.33
N PHE A 304 2.41 22.62 9.20
CA PHE A 304 3.88 22.55 9.32
C PHE A 304 4.63 22.35 7.99
N PRO A 305 4.16 21.56 7.01
CA PRO A 305 4.91 21.33 5.77
C PRO A 305 5.06 22.60 4.93
N PHE A 306 4.15 23.57 5.10
CA PHE A 306 4.15 24.84 4.39
C PHE A 306 4.94 25.93 5.12
N LEU A 307 5.47 25.68 6.32
CA LEU A 307 6.32 26.65 7.01
C LEU A 307 7.76 26.53 6.49
N PRO A 308 8.33 27.63 5.95
CA PRO A 308 9.75 27.66 5.58
C PRO A 308 10.65 27.31 6.78
N SER A 309 10.26 27.73 7.99
CA SER A 309 11.01 27.47 9.23
C SER A 309 11.19 25.99 9.58
N TYR A 310 10.36 25.09 9.03
CA TYR A 310 10.54 23.65 9.21
C TYR A 310 11.71 23.12 8.36
N TRP A 311 11.83 23.61 7.12
CA TRP A 311 12.80 23.09 6.14
C TRP A 311 14.16 23.76 6.26
N THR A 312 14.19 25.07 6.52
CA THR A 312 15.46 25.81 6.62
C THR A 312 16.08 25.76 8.00
N GLY A 313 15.34 25.28 9.00
CA GLY A 313 15.72 25.39 10.41
C GLY A 313 15.70 26.85 10.84
N ARG A 314 15.06 27.16 11.98
CA ARG A 314 15.39 28.44 12.60
C ARG A 314 16.83 28.33 13.09
N PRO A 315 17.73 29.29 12.79
CA PRO A 315 18.85 29.48 13.69
C PRO A 315 18.21 29.71 15.07
N LEU A 316 18.66 28.97 16.08
CA LEU A 316 18.46 29.36 17.46
C LEU A 316 19.16 30.71 17.61
N GLU A 317 18.48 31.80 17.24
CA GLU A 317 18.74 33.09 17.83
C GLU A 317 18.36 32.92 19.30
N CYS A 318 19.28 32.36 20.08
CA CYS A 318 19.45 32.83 21.44
C CYS A 318 19.65 34.32 21.25
N ARG A 319 18.56 35.09 21.41
CA ARG A 319 18.67 36.53 21.59
C ARG A 319 19.63 36.66 22.75
N LYS A 320 20.90 36.93 22.45
CA LYS A 320 21.87 37.44 23.43
C LYS A 320 21.27 38.76 23.85
N ARG A 321 20.35 38.70 24.82
CA ARG A 321 19.98 39.85 25.60
C ARG A 321 21.31 40.28 26.20
N SER A 322 21.75 41.47 25.82
CA SER A 322 22.97 42.10 26.31
C SER A 322 23.09 41.82 27.81
N GLU A 323 24.30 41.44 28.26
CA GLU A 323 24.61 41.14 29.66
C GLU A 323 24.28 42.30 30.63
N ASP A 324 23.84 43.45 30.10
CA ASP A 324 23.45 44.66 30.82
C ASP A 324 21.94 44.85 31.08
N GLU A 325 21.06 43.92 30.69
CA GLU A 325 19.67 43.98 31.19
C GLU A 325 19.63 43.45 32.64
N VAL A 326 19.68 44.39 33.59
CA VAL A 326 19.38 44.17 35.00
C VAL A 326 18.05 43.42 35.07
N VAL A 327 18.10 42.12 35.37
CA VAL A 327 16.91 41.34 35.72
C VAL A 327 16.39 41.97 37.01
N GLU A 328 15.33 42.78 36.91
CA GLU A 328 14.61 43.27 38.09
C GLU A 328 14.25 42.04 38.93
N ARG A 329 14.84 41.97 40.12
CA ARG A 329 14.58 40.87 41.06
C ARG A 329 13.08 40.89 41.35
N PRO A 330 12.34 39.80 41.09
CA PRO A 330 10.92 39.76 41.38
C PRO A 330 10.68 40.05 42.88
N PRO A 331 9.54 40.62 43.28
CA PRO A 331 9.27 40.99 44.68
C PRO A 331 9.34 39.83 45.69
N TRP A 332 9.27 38.59 45.22
CA TRP A 332 9.40 37.36 46.02
C TRP A 332 10.85 36.91 46.27
N TYR A 333 11.85 37.58 45.71
CA TYR A 333 13.28 37.26 45.90
C TYR A 333 13.78 37.57 47.33
N ASP A 334 13.08 38.44 48.05
CA ASP A 334 13.45 38.85 49.42
C ASP A 334 12.90 37.91 50.50
N GLY A 335 12.21 36.84 50.12
CA GLY A 335 11.56 35.88 51.01
C GLY A 335 12.33 34.59 51.24
N GLY A 336 13.49 34.66 51.89
CA GLY A 336 14.10 33.59 52.71
C GLY A 336 14.13 32.15 52.17
N ALA A 337 15.06 31.84 51.26
CA ALA A 337 15.77 30.55 51.12
C ALA A 337 16.65 30.53 49.84
N HIS A 338 17.28 31.65 49.48
CA HIS A 338 18.13 31.75 48.30
C HIS A 338 19.60 31.85 48.71
N GLU A 339 20.40 30.86 48.28
CA GLU A 339 21.85 30.90 48.38
C GLU A 339 22.40 31.94 47.38
N GLU A 340 23.44 32.68 47.76
CA GLU A 340 24.07 33.64 46.86
C GLU A 340 24.65 32.94 45.64
N GLU A 341 24.46 33.53 44.45
CA GLU A 341 24.98 32.97 43.21
C GLU A 341 26.52 32.89 43.24
N PRO A 342 27.12 31.70 43.02
CA PRO A 342 28.56 31.54 43.02
C PRO A 342 29.21 32.34 41.87
N ARG A 343 30.04 33.32 42.22
CA ARG A 343 30.69 34.25 41.27
C ARG A 343 31.80 33.62 40.42
N ASP A 344 32.33 32.48 40.87
CA ASP A 344 33.51 31.83 40.27
C ASP A 344 33.16 30.68 39.32
N ARG A 345 31.88 30.46 39.00
CA ARG A 345 31.45 29.33 38.15
C ARG A 345 30.55 29.80 37.02
N GLU A 346 30.80 29.27 35.83
CA GLU A 346 29.92 29.48 34.70
C GLU A 346 28.63 28.65 34.88
N ALA A 347 27.49 29.28 34.58
CA ALA A 347 26.20 28.60 34.59
C ALA A 347 26.05 27.81 33.28
N GLY A 348 26.16 26.48 33.36
CA GLY A 348 25.99 25.59 32.22
C GLY A 348 24.54 25.55 31.71
N ILE A 349 23.55 25.71 32.58
CA ILE A 349 22.13 25.81 32.21
C ILE A 349 21.51 27.04 32.88
N LYS A 350 20.99 27.98 32.09
CA LYS A 350 20.24 29.16 32.56
C LYS A 350 18.78 29.05 32.14
N ILE A 351 17.88 29.01 33.11
CA ILE A 351 16.43 29.03 32.91
C ILE A 351 15.93 30.42 33.29
N GLN A 352 15.25 31.11 32.36
CA GLN A 352 14.73 32.45 32.57
C GLN A 352 13.23 32.48 32.27
N ASN A 353 12.44 32.94 33.24
CA ASN A 353 10.98 33.11 33.15
C ASN A 353 10.21 31.92 32.56
N LEU A 354 10.68 30.69 32.81
CA LEU A 354 10.08 29.51 32.22
C LEU A 354 8.67 29.31 32.76
N THR A 355 7.69 29.35 31.87
CA THR A 355 6.28 29.18 32.19
C THR A 355 5.69 28.04 31.38
N LYS A 356 4.97 27.15 32.07
CA LYS A 356 4.23 26.05 31.43
C LYS A 356 2.81 26.01 31.96
N THR A 357 1.87 26.27 31.06
CA THR A 357 0.43 26.13 31.30
C THR A 357 -0.10 24.97 30.47
N TYR A 358 -0.84 24.05 31.10
CA TYR A 358 -1.57 23.00 30.39
C TYR A 358 -3.00 23.46 30.15
N THR A 359 -3.33 23.71 28.89
CA THR A 359 -4.70 23.88 28.44
C THR A 359 -5.36 22.50 28.33
N PRO A 360 -6.51 22.26 28.99
CA PRO A 360 -7.23 21.00 28.83
C PRO A 360 -7.73 20.83 27.39
N ALA A 361 -7.77 19.58 26.92
CA ALA A 361 -8.40 19.25 25.63
C ALA A 361 -9.90 19.58 25.64
N ILE A 362 -10.49 19.75 24.44
CA ILE A 362 -11.88 20.18 24.17
C ILE A 362 -12.95 19.50 25.06
N PHE A 363 -12.73 18.25 25.49
CA PHE A 363 -13.67 17.51 26.35
C PHE A 363 -13.60 17.86 27.86
N SER A 364 -12.65 18.70 28.27
CA SER A 364 -12.40 19.14 29.66
C SER A 364 -12.56 20.65 29.82
N LEU A 365 -13.52 21.26 29.11
CA LEU A 365 -13.89 22.68 29.23
C LEU A 365 -14.37 23.08 30.64
N LEU A 366 -14.68 22.12 31.51
CA LEU A 366 -15.10 22.36 32.90
C LEU A 366 -13.92 22.48 33.88
N LYS A 367 -12.69 22.15 33.47
CA LYS A 367 -11.48 22.31 34.30
C LYS A 367 -10.68 23.48 33.72
N GLY A 368 -10.50 24.54 34.49
CA GLY A 368 -9.69 25.69 34.08
C GLY A 368 -8.25 25.32 33.72
N GLU A 369 -7.55 26.24 33.07
CA GLU A 369 -6.13 26.09 32.73
C GLU A 369 -5.31 25.72 33.98
N LYS A 370 -4.43 24.72 33.84
CA LYS A 370 -3.56 24.31 34.94
C LYS A 370 -2.15 24.82 34.71
N LEU A 371 -1.78 25.86 35.45
CA LEU A 371 -0.40 26.33 35.57
C LEU A 371 0.44 25.24 36.25
N ALA A 372 1.47 24.74 35.56
CA ALA A 372 2.35 23.69 36.05
C ALA A 372 3.73 24.21 36.45
N VAL A 373 4.20 25.25 35.79
CA VAL A 373 5.41 26.01 36.15
C VAL A 373 5.10 27.47 35.89
N ASP A 374 5.36 28.33 36.86
CA ASP A 374 5.14 29.77 36.76
C ASP A 374 6.47 30.51 36.88
N SER A 375 6.88 31.18 35.80
CA SER A 375 8.00 32.13 35.78
C SER A 375 9.27 31.63 36.51
N LEU A 376 9.65 30.37 36.26
CA LEU A 376 10.79 29.75 36.94
C LEU A 376 12.10 30.36 36.43
N ASN A 377 12.89 30.91 37.35
CA ASN A 377 14.24 31.41 37.12
C ASN A 377 15.22 30.53 37.90
N LEU A 378 16.13 29.86 37.21
CA LEU A 378 17.07 28.91 37.83
C LEU A 378 18.37 28.84 37.02
N ASN A 379 19.49 29.03 37.71
CA ASN A 379 20.83 28.87 37.17
C ASN A 379 21.46 27.59 37.74
N MET A 380 21.95 26.70 36.88
CA MET A 380 22.70 25.50 37.24
C MET A 380 24.16 25.67 36.83
N TYR A 381 25.08 25.48 37.78
CA TYR A 381 26.51 25.75 37.59
C TYR A 381 27.30 24.49 37.28
N GLU A 382 28.37 24.65 36.50
CA GLU A 382 29.26 23.54 36.18
C GLU A 382 29.91 22.94 37.43
N GLY A 383 30.01 21.61 37.47
CA GLY A 383 30.59 20.88 38.60
C GLY A 383 29.76 20.91 39.89
N GLN A 384 28.50 21.34 39.85
CA GLN A 384 27.55 21.21 40.98
C GLN A 384 26.52 20.11 40.73
N ILE A 385 26.16 19.38 41.78
CA ILE A 385 25.04 18.44 41.76
C ILE A 385 23.78 19.20 42.16
N THR A 386 22.94 19.53 41.20
CA THR A 386 21.65 20.20 41.45
C THR A 386 20.55 19.16 41.68
N ALA A 387 19.88 19.22 42.84
CA ALA A 387 18.73 18.37 43.14
C ALA A 387 17.44 19.19 43.17
N LEU A 388 16.43 18.77 42.39
CA LEU A 388 15.12 19.43 42.35
C LEU A 388 14.15 18.71 43.31
N LEU A 389 13.93 19.29 44.50
CA LEU A 389 13.06 18.72 45.54
C LEU A 389 11.80 19.57 45.73
N GLY A 390 10.68 18.93 46.10
CA GLY A 390 9.41 19.63 46.36
C GLY A 390 8.27 18.64 46.52
N HIS A 391 7.07 19.12 46.85
CA HIS A 391 5.88 18.27 46.97
C HIS A 391 5.41 17.73 45.60
N ASN A 392 4.53 16.73 45.60
CA ASN A 392 3.91 16.23 44.37
C ASN A 392 3.06 17.34 43.72
N GLY A 393 3.16 17.50 42.41
CA GLY A 393 2.46 18.55 41.67
C GLY A 393 3.18 19.89 41.55
N ALA A 394 4.34 20.08 42.18
CA ALA A 394 5.13 21.32 42.12
C ALA A 394 5.83 21.60 40.76
N GLY A 395 5.49 20.86 39.69
CA GLY A 395 6.09 21.08 38.36
C GLY A 395 7.45 20.43 38.10
N LYS A 396 8.09 19.76 39.08
CA LYS A 396 9.43 19.15 38.96
C LYS A 396 9.68 18.36 37.67
N THR A 397 8.83 17.37 37.39
CA THR A 397 8.93 16.53 36.20
C THR A 397 8.64 17.31 34.92
N THR A 398 7.78 18.34 34.99
CA THR A 398 7.49 19.23 33.86
C THR A 398 8.72 20.05 33.49
N THR A 399 9.40 20.64 34.48
CA THR A 399 10.65 21.39 34.26
C THR A 399 11.72 20.52 33.61
N ILE A 400 11.94 19.31 34.13
CA ILE A 400 12.91 18.36 33.56
C ILE A 400 12.50 17.97 32.13
N SER A 401 11.22 17.67 31.88
CA SER A 401 10.73 17.30 30.55
C SER A 401 10.91 18.41 29.50
N ILE A 402 10.84 19.67 29.93
CA ILE A 402 11.10 20.82 29.06
C ILE A 402 12.59 20.92 28.77
N LEU A 403 13.44 20.82 29.80
CA LEU A 403 14.90 20.86 29.66
C LEU A 403 15.43 19.75 28.73
N THR A 404 14.82 18.57 28.77
CA THR A 404 15.19 17.44 27.90
C THR A 404 14.45 17.44 26.55
N GLY A 405 13.62 18.44 26.25
CA GLY A 405 12.94 18.59 24.95
C GLY A 405 11.72 17.68 24.71
N PHE A 406 11.18 17.02 25.74
CA PHE A 406 9.96 16.22 25.63
C PHE A 406 8.68 17.04 25.52
N LYS A 407 8.72 18.28 26.05
CA LYS A 407 7.59 19.20 26.07
C LYS A 407 8.04 20.59 25.67
N ASP A 408 7.18 21.25 24.90
CA ASP A 408 7.41 22.63 24.50
C ASP A 408 7.19 23.59 25.67
N VAL A 409 7.84 24.74 25.59
CA VAL A 409 7.65 25.87 26.51
C VAL A 409 6.37 26.64 26.14
N THR A 410 5.65 27.19 27.12
CA THR A 410 4.52 28.09 26.85
C THR A 410 4.99 29.55 26.76
N ASN A 411 5.84 29.99 27.69
CA ASN A 411 6.57 31.26 27.66
C ASN A 411 7.94 31.11 28.31
#